data_AF-A0A4U8TEA2-F1
#
_entry.id   AF-A0A4U8TEA2-F1
#
_cell.length_a   1.000
_cell.length_b   1.000
_cell.length_c   1.000
_cell.angle_alpha   90.00
_cell.angle_beta   90.00
_cell.angle_gamma   90.00
#
_symmetry.space_group_name_H-M   'P 1'
#
loop_
_entity.id
_entity.type
_entity.pdbx_description
1 polymer ?
#
loop_
_entity_poly.entity_id
_entity_poly.type
_entity_poly.pdbx_seq_one_letter_code
_entity_poly.pdbx_strand_id
1 'polypeptide(L)'
;MTISRLSIGAKFVSVLSVIVSCCIIAMLFVVSKNASSILSNESDRLLTNTAARYKNLIAGSINETFSSIISVEAAIQTLLDKGVALDEEQLTTIIEKVVDSSRYSVGGFVIMTKEYTQSFIKSSSILPTGEFAILTLDNDVGPGGTYTKALPTDLIRQVPDILNSLKNDEVNMSSSYQIMIDNKKYYIKAAIAPIIHKGKIIGAIANLLNLELLDEQLADDKLSVFEHDVRFVIDDKGRLILYSATDVRASARLKDLREINAHPTTKVIVNAANHRKDGIYTYTNLQGRSSKTAVTSFEIWPGTGQYWTVLSLAPFSSIEKPINTLQIVVVIVGVLAIIAISLIVLIYIRSTITRRIHHISHTLFEFFKYLNHERKDAPEPLRIIAQDELGKMGSAINENIEKTKLGLKQDSKMVAQSVETAKIIEAGDFRARITETPRNPQLNELKNVLNHMLDDLQKKIGSDTNEIARVFDSYVSLDFTTEVKDASGRVDIVTNTLGEEIRKMLYTSQGF
;
A
#
# COMPACT_ATOMS: atom_id res chain seq x y z
N MET A 1 -5.90 -17.65 -22.34
CA MET A 1 -5.30 -17.19 -23.61
C MET A 1 -3.92 -17.83 -23.73
N THR A 2 -3.68 -18.71 -24.70
CA THR A 2 -2.41 -19.45 -24.81
C THR A 2 -1.26 -18.49 -25.13
N ILE A 3 -0.30 -18.39 -24.20
CA ILE A 3 0.90 -17.52 -24.26
C ILE A 3 1.70 -17.71 -25.56
N SER A 4 1.54 -18.85 -26.25
CA SER A 4 2.22 -19.18 -27.51
C SER A 4 1.99 -18.15 -28.63
N ARG A 5 0.81 -17.51 -28.70
CA ARG A 5 0.44 -16.58 -29.79
C ARG A 5 0.89 -15.13 -29.59
N LEU A 6 1.45 -14.79 -28.43
CA LEU A 6 1.91 -13.43 -28.14
C LEU A 6 3.27 -13.14 -28.80
N SER A 7 3.51 -11.87 -29.17
CA SER A 7 4.84 -11.43 -29.57
C SER A 7 5.83 -11.59 -28.41
N ILE A 8 7.13 -11.73 -28.73
CA ILE A 8 8.17 -11.88 -27.71
C ILE A 8 8.09 -10.74 -26.68
N GLY A 9 7.90 -9.50 -27.13
CA GLY A 9 7.72 -8.35 -26.23
C GLY A 9 6.54 -8.47 -25.29
N ALA A 10 5.38 -8.93 -25.79
CA ALA A 10 4.21 -9.12 -24.95
C ALA A 10 4.39 -10.22 -23.89
N LYS A 11 5.16 -11.28 -24.19
CA LYS A 11 5.49 -12.33 -23.20
C LYS A 11 6.41 -11.82 -22.09
N PHE A 12 7.40 -11.00 -22.41
CA PHE A 12 8.28 -10.41 -21.41
C PHE A 12 7.54 -9.42 -20.51
N VAL A 13 6.72 -8.54 -21.11
CA VAL A 13 5.91 -7.59 -20.36
C VAL A 13 4.96 -8.32 -19.41
N SER A 14 4.29 -9.41 -19.84
CA SER A 14 3.39 -10.14 -18.96
C SER A 14 4.09 -10.76 -17.75
N VAL A 15 5.26 -11.39 -17.94
CA VAL A 15 6.05 -11.96 -16.83
C VAL A 15 6.50 -10.88 -15.86
N LEU A 16 7.01 -9.76 -16.39
CA LEU A 16 7.47 -8.66 -15.54
C LEU A 16 6.34 -8.01 -14.76
N SER A 17 5.18 -7.80 -15.39
CA SER A 17 3.99 -7.25 -14.72
C SER A 17 3.52 -8.16 -13.58
N VAL A 18 3.60 -9.49 -13.74
CA VAL A 18 3.30 -10.44 -12.65
C VAL A 18 4.28 -10.28 -11.50
N ILE A 19 5.58 -10.21 -11.78
CA ILE A 19 6.62 -10.02 -10.75
C ILE A 19 6.39 -8.72 -9.98
N VAL A 20 6.19 -7.60 -10.68
CA VAL A 20 5.94 -6.30 -10.07
C VAL A 20 4.65 -6.31 -9.25
N SER A 21 3.59 -6.97 -9.73
CA SER A 21 2.34 -7.14 -8.99
C SER A 21 2.56 -7.92 -7.68
N CYS A 22 3.34 -9.00 -7.72
CA CYS A 22 3.72 -9.75 -6.51
C CYS A 22 4.49 -8.86 -5.51
N CYS A 23 5.43 -8.03 -5.99
CA CYS A 23 6.15 -7.09 -5.14
C CYS A 23 5.22 -6.04 -4.50
N ILE A 24 4.26 -5.50 -5.25
CA ILE A 24 3.28 -4.54 -4.73
C ILE A 24 2.39 -5.19 -3.67
N ILE A 25 1.92 -6.43 -3.90
CA ILE A 25 1.12 -7.18 -2.91
C ILE A 25 1.92 -7.42 -1.63
N ALA A 26 3.19 -7.82 -1.75
CA ALA A 26 4.06 -8.01 -0.59
C ALA A 26 4.29 -6.69 0.17
N MET A 27 4.53 -5.59 -0.56
CA MET A 27 4.69 -4.27 0.04
C MET A 27 3.42 -3.81 0.75
N LEU A 28 2.24 -3.97 0.14
CA LEU A 28 0.95 -3.67 0.76
C LEU A 28 0.77 -4.43 2.08
N PHE A 29 1.09 -5.72 2.10
CA PHE A 29 1.02 -6.53 3.32
C PHE A 29 1.95 -6.00 4.42
N VAL A 30 3.22 -5.73 4.09
CA VAL A 30 4.21 -5.23 5.06
C VAL A 30 3.82 -3.85 5.60
N VAL A 31 3.46 -2.92 4.71
CA VAL A 31 3.04 -1.56 5.08
C VAL A 31 1.78 -1.62 5.94
N SER A 32 0.77 -2.40 5.56
CA SER A 32 -0.46 -2.52 6.32
C SER A 32 -0.23 -3.11 7.71
N LYS A 33 0.61 -4.15 7.82
CA LYS A 33 0.94 -4.76 9.12
C LYS A 33 1.68 -3.78 10.03
N ASN A 34 2.70 -3.10 9.51
CA ASN A 34 3.48 -2.14 10.30
C ASN A 34 2.65 -0.92 10.67
N ALA A 35 1.88 -0.34 9.74
CA ALA A 35 1.03 0.81 9.99
C ALA A 35 -0.06 0.49 11.02
N SER A 36 -0.72 -0.67 10.92
CA SER A 36 -1.73 -1.11 11.88
C SER A 36 -1.13 -1.29 13.29
N SER A 37 0.05 -1.89 13.39
CA SER A 37 0.73 -2.04 14.69
C SER A 37 1.10 -0.70 15.31
N ILE A 38 1.64 0.23 14.51
CA ILE A 38 2.03 1.58 14.98
C ILE A 38 0.79 2.36 15.42
N LEU A 39 -0.24 2.40 14.59
CA LEU A 39 -1.49 3.12 14.89
C LEU A 39 -2.21 2.52 16.09
N SER A 40 -2.18 1.20 16.27
CA SER A 40 -2.77 0.59 17.47
C SER A 40 -2.06 1.05 18.73
N ASN A 41 -0.72 1.01 18.77
CA ASN A 41 0.03 1.42 19.96
C ASN A 41 -0.06 2.94 20.22
N GLU A 42 -0.03 3.74 19.16
CA GLU A 42 -0.13 5.20 19.30
C GLU A 42 -1.55 5.63 19.72
N SER A 43 -2.59 4.97 19.19
CA SER A 43 -3.97 5.21 19.65
C SER A 43 -4.17 4.82 21.12
N ASP A 44 -3.54 3.74 21.61
CA ASP A 44 -3.60 3.36 23.02
C ASP A 44 -3.01 4.46 23.92
N ARG A 45 -1.81 4.94 23.56
CA ARG A 45 -1.12 6.03 24.29
C ARG A 45 -1.94 7.32 24.26
N LEU A 46 -2.41 7.70 23.08
CA LEU A 46 -3.16 8.93 22.90
C LEU A 46 -4.49 8.89 23.66
N LEU A 47 -5.23 7.77 23.59
CA LEU A 47 -6.47 7.60 24.34
C LEU A 47 -6.26 7.61 25.86
N THR A 48 -5.18 6.98 26.33
CA THR A 48 -4.84 7.00 27.76
C THR A 48 -4.56 8.44 28.22
N ASN A 49 -3.82 9.20 27.42
CA ASN A 49 -3.52 10.60 27.71
C ASN A 49 -4.77 11.50 27.64
N THR A 50 -5.68 11.28 26.67
CA THR A 50 -6.93 12.04 26.59
C THR A 50 -7.86 11.72 27.75
N ALA A 51 -8.00 10.44 28.13
CA ALA A 51 -8.76 10.06 29.32
C ALA A 51 -8.20 10.72 30.60
N ALA A 52 -6.87 10.72 30.77
CA ALA A 52 -6.22 11.42 31.88
C ALA A 52 -6.44 12.94 31.84
N ARG A 53 -6.40 13.56 30.65
CA ARG A 53 -6.68 14.99 30.47
C ARG A 53 -8.12 15.32 30.87
N TYR A 54 -9.10 14.53 30.43
CA TYR A 54 -10.51 14.75 30.78
C TYR A 54 -10.75 14.51 32.27
N LYS A 55 -10.13 13.48 32.86
CA LYS A 55 -10.11 13.29 34.32
C LYS A 55 -9.61 14.54 35.04
N ASN A 56 -8.46 15.09 34.63
CA ASN A 56 -7.89 16.26 35.29
C ASN A 56 -8.76 17.51 35.12
N LEU A 57 -9.44 17.68 33.99
CA LEU A 57 -10.42 18.74 33.78
C LEU A 57 -11.55 18.62 34.82
N ILE A 58 -12.19 17.46 34.88
CA ILE A 58 -13.33 17.20 35.77
C ILE A 58 -12.92 17.30 37.25
N ALA A 59 -11.79 16.67 37.61
CA ALA A 59 -11.24 16.74 38.95
C ALA A 59 -10.86 18.18 39.35
N GLY A 60 -10.36 18.99 38.40
CA GLY A 60 -10.09 20.41 38.62
C GLY A 60 -11.35 21.18 38.99
N SER A 61 -12.45 20.96 38.27
CA SER A 61 -13.75 21.57 38.57
C SER A 61 -14.30 21.16 39.93
N ILE A 62 -14.23 19.86 40.25
CA ILE A 62 -14.66 19.34 41.55
C ILE A 62 -13.80 19.92 42.69
N ASN A 63 -12.47 19.99 42.50
CA ASN A 63 -11.56 20.55 43.48
C ASN A 63 -11.86 22.02 43.74
N GLU A 64 -12.12 22.83 42.71
CA GLU A 64 -12.52 24.23 42.86
C GLU A 64 -13.79 24.35 43.71
N THR A 65 -14.79 23.51 43.46
CA THR A 65 -16.03 23.46 44.25
C THR A 65 -15.76 23.07 45.71
N PHE A 66 -14.98 22.02 45.99
CA PHE A 66 -14.64 21.62 47.36
C PHE A 66 -13.78 22.65 48.09
N SER A 67 -12.79 23.25 47.42
CA SER A 67 -11.94 24.28 48.02
C SER A 67 -12.75 25.49 48.48
N SER A 68 -13.79 25.87 47.74
CA SER A 68 -14.67 26.99 48.14
C SER A 68 -15.38 26.72 49.47
N ILE A 69 -15.87 25.51 49.70
CA ILE A 69 -16.61 25.16 50.93
C ILE A 69 -15.70 24.85 52.10
N ILE A 70 -14.57 24.17 51.89
CA ILE A 70 -13.64 23.79 52.97
C ILE A 70 -12.98 25.03 53.56
N SER A 71 -12.62 26.00 52.72
CA SER A 71 -12.04 27.26 53.19
C SER A 71 -13.02 28.03 54.07
N VAL A 72 -14.30 27.98 53.72
CA VAL A 72 -15.38 28.64 54.46
C VAL A 72 -15.73 27.88 55.74
N GLU A 73 -15.74 26.56 55.70
CA GLU A 73 -15.97 25.71 56.88
C GLU A 73 -14.91 25.99 57.96
N ALA A 74 -13.63 26.07 57.60
CA ALA A 74 -12.55 26.46 58.53
C ALA A 74 -12.73 27.90 59.08
N ALA A 75 -13.20 28.85 58.25
CA ALA A 75 -13.47 30.21 58.68
C ALA A 75 -14.65 30.27 59.66
N ILE A 76 -15.72 29.53 59.39
CA ILE A 76 -16.87 29.37 60.28
C ILE A 76 -16.43 28.78 61.62
N GLN A 77 -15.65 27.69 61.61
CA GLN A 77 -15.12 27.09 62.85
C GLN A 77 -14.37 28.12 63.69
N THR A 78 -13.52 28.95 63.07
CA THR A 78 -12.79 30.02 63.76
C THR A 78 -13.71 31.06 64.41
N LEU A 79 -14.81 31.44 63.76
CA LEU A 79 -15.80 32.37 64.31
C LEU A 79 -16.51 31.77 65.53
N LEU A 80 -16.95 30.51 65.39
CA LEU A 80 -17.63 29.77 66.44
C LEU A 80 -16.73 29.55 67.67
N ASP A 81 -15.45 29.26 67.47
CA ASP A 81 -14.47 29.10 68.54
C ASP A 81 -14.20 30.41 69.29
N LYS A 82 -14.33 31.55 68.62
CA LYS A 82 -14.29 32.89 69.23
C LYS A 82 -15.60 33.29 69.90
N GLY A 83 -16.62 32.42 69.87
CA GLY A 83 -17.93 32.67 70.46
C GLY A 83 -18.84 33.56 69.62
N VAL A 84 -18.53 33.77 68.34
CA VAL A 84 -19.41 34.49 67.41
C VAL A 84 -20.49 33.52 66.93
N ALA A 85 -21.75 33.79 67.29
CA ALA A 85 -22.89 33.04 66.77
C ALA A 85 -23.19 33.48 65.33
N LEU A 86 -23.46 32.50 64.46
CA LEU A 86 -23.88 32.70 63.08
C LEU A 86 -25.38 33.01 63.02
N ASP A 87 -25.74 34.19 62.52
CA ASP A 87 -27.11 34.59 62.19
C ASP A 87 -27.41 34.47 60.69
N GLU A 88 -28.62 34.82 60.26
CA GLU A 88 -29.03 34.73 58.85
C GLU A 88 -28.19 35.62 57.93
N GLU A 89 -27.82 36.83 58.36
CA GLU A 89 -27.06 37.78 57.54
C GLU A 89 -25.65 37.25 57.27
N GLN A 90 -24.99 36.74 58.32
CA GLN A 90 -23.68 36.11 58.21
C GLN A 90 -23.74 34.86 57.33
N LEU A 91 -24.70 33.97 57.56
CA LEU A 91 -24.85 32.75 56.76
C LEU A 91 -25.13 33.07 55.29
N THR A 92 -25.97 34.07 55.01
CA THR A 92 -26.28 34.55 53.65
C THR A 92 -25.02 35.07 52.96
N THR A 93 -24.28 35.96 53.62
CA THR A 93 -23.02 36.51 53.07
C THR A 93 -22.02 35.40 52.78
N ILE A 94 -21.91 34.43 53.68
CA ILE A 94 -20.98 33.31 53.54
C ILE A 94 -21.35 32.47 52.30
N ILE A 95 -22.61 32.05 52.17
CA ILE A 95 -23.01 31.19 51.04
C ILE A 95 -22.91 31.92 49.70
N GLU A 96 -23.21 33.21 49.65
CA GLU A 96 -23.01 34.04 48.46
C GLU A 96 -21.54 34.04 48.03
N LYS A 97 -20.60 34.17 48.98
CA LYS A 97 -19.17 34.10 48.66
C LYS A 97 -18.69 32.71 48.27
N VAL A 98 -19.26 31.65 48.83
CA VAL A 98 -18.98 30.27 48.37
C VAL A 98 -19.36 30.14 46.90
N VAL A 99 -20.56 30.56 46.53
CA VAL A 99 -21.09 30.43 45.16
C VAL A 99 -20.27 31.28 44.19
N ASP A 100 -20.11 32.57 44.50
CA ASP A 100 -19.42 33.58 43.66
C ASP A 100 -17.92 33.27 43.45
N SER A 101 -17.30 32.51 44.36
CA SER A 101 -15.87 32.15 44.27
C SER A 101 -15.57 30.96 43.34
N SER A 102 -16.58 30.23 42.86
CA SER A 102 -16.42 29.00 42.10
C SER A 102 -17.09 29.09 40.74
N ARG A 103 -16.31 29.06 39.66
CA ARG A 103 -16.83 29.15 38.26
C ARG A 103 -17.70 27.98 37.85
N TYR A 104 -17.61 26.88 38.59
CA TYR A 104 -18.38 25.66 38.36
C TYR A 104 -19.60 25.56 39.28
N SER A 105 -19.84 26.58 40.11
CA SER A 105 -21.04 26.66 40.94
C SER A 105 -22.23 27.07 40.10
N VAL A 106 -23.40 26.52 40.40
CA VAL A 106 -24.69 27.08 39.96
C VAL A 106 -25.52 27.59 41.14
N GLY A 107 -25.01 27.42 42.36
CA GLY A 107 -25.69 27.78 43.59
C GLY A 107 -25.12 27.05 44.80
N GLY A 108 -25.76 27.21 45.93
CA GLY A 108 -25.34 26.65 47.20
C GLY A 108 -26.47 26.70 48.22
N PHE A 109 -26.40 25.88 49.26
CA PHE A 109 -27.36 25.95 50.36
C PHE A 109 -26.66 25.95 51.70
N VAL A 110 -27.34 26.53 52.69
CA VAL A 110 -27.02 26.39 54.10
C VAL A 110 -28.24 25.83 54.79
N ILE A 111 -28.04 24.85 55.67
CA ILE A 111 -29.08 24.32 56.55
C ILE A 111 -28.55 24.23 57.98
N MET A 112 -29.32 24.72 58.94
CA MET A 112 -28.96 24.69 60.36
C MET A 112 -29.93 23.79 61.12
N THR A 113 -29.43 23.07 62.12
CA THR A 113 -30.24 22.22 63.00
C THR A 113 -31.36 23.01 63.68
N LYS A 114 -32.44 22.31 64.06
CA LYS A 114 -33.60 22.92 64.73
C LYS A 114 -33.19 23.61 66.03
N GLU A 115 -32.32 22.95 66.79
CA GLU A 115 -31.83 23.41 68.08
C GLU A 115 -31.01 24.70 67.94
N TYR A 116 -30.11 24.76 66.95
CA TYR A 116 -29.34 25.96 66.66
C TYR A 116 -30.24 27.09 66.16
N THR A 117 -31.16 26.77 65.25
CA THR A 117 -32.11 27.72 64.66
C THR A 117 -32.93 28.43 65.73
N GLN A 118 -33.55 27.68 66.66
CA GLN A 118 -34.37 28.23 67.74
C GLN A 118 -33.57 29.14 68.69
N SER A 119 -32.28 28.87 68.85
CA SER A 119 -31.44 29.57 69.83
C SER A 119 -30.80 30.84 69.26
N PHE A 120 -30.44 30.84 67.98
CA PHE A 120 -29.55 31.86 67.40
C PHE A 120 -30.09 32.55 66.15
N ILE A 121 -31.10 32.01 65.46
CA ILE A 121 -31.55 32.52 64.16
C ILE A 121 -33.00 33.03 64.27
N LYS A 122 -33.19 34.32 64.00
CA LYS A 122 -34.51 34.95 63.84
C LYS A 122 -34.76 35.20 62.35
N SER A 123 -35.46 34.28 61.70
CA SER A 123 -35.64 34.29 60.24
C SER A 123 -37.03 33.83 59.81
N SER A 124 -37.48 34.27 58.63
CA SER A 124 -38.62 33.68 57.92
C SER A 124 -38.24 32.48 57.06
N SER A 125 -36.94 32.22 56.84
CA SER A 125 -36.37 31.13 56.05
C SER A 125 -36.30 29.80 56.85
N ILE A 126 -37.37 29.48 57.58
CA ILE A 126 -37.46 28.29 58.43
C ILE A 126 -38.35 27.25 57.76
N LEU A 127 -37.84 26.02 57.63
CA LEU A 127 -38.57 24.89 57.08
C LEU A 127 -39.72 24.47 58.03
N PRO A 128 -40.78 23.82 57.52
CA PRO A 128 -41.88 23.31 58.36
C PRO A 128 -41.42 22.38 59.49
N THR A 129 -40.26 21.74 59.30
CA THR A 129 -39.64 20.85 60.27
C THR A 129 -38.88 21.58 61.38
N GLY A 130 -38.55 22.88 61.23
CA GLY A 130 -37.94 23.73 62.26
C GLY A 130 -36.48 24.13 62.00
N GLU A 131 -35.85 23.61 60.95
CA GLU A 131 -34.51 23.96 60.50
C GLU A 131 -34.51 25.28 59.72
N PHE A 132 -33.56 26.17 59.97
CA PHE A 132 -33.27 27.29 59.06
C PHE A 132 -32.59 26.74 57.80
N ALA A 133 -33.07 27.14 56.63
CA ALA A 133 -32.48 26.74 55.36
C ALA A 133 -32.61 27.83 54.30
N ILE A 134 -31.48 28.18 53.69
CA ILE A 134 -31.39 29.14 52.59
C ILE A 134 -30.73 28.50 51.37
N LEU A 135 -31.12 28.98 50.19
CA LEU A 135 -30.59 28.61 48.91
C LEU A 135 -30.11 29.88 48.21
N THR A 136 -28.87 29.85 47.76
CA THR A 136 -28.28 30.87 46.89
C THR A 136 -28.14 30.28 45.50
N LEU A 137 -28.50 31.07 44.49
CA LEU A 137 -28.34 30.70 43.10
C LEU A 137 -27.50 31.74 42.39
N ASP A 138 -26.73 31.27 41.42
CA ASP A 138 -25.94 32.14 40.57
C ASP A 138 -26.70 32.43 39.26
N ASN A 139 -26.83 33.72 38.93
CA ASN A 139 -27.43 34.17 37.68
C ASN A 139 -26.40 34.63 36.64
N ASP A 140 -25.13 34.79 37.02
CA ASP A 140 -24.03 35.17 36.13
C ASP A 140 -22.87 34.16 36.30
N VAL A 141 -21.88 34.16 35.41
CA VAL A 141 -20.69 33.29 35.50
C VAL A 141 -19.45 34.09 35.96
N GLY A 142 -19.60 35.41 36.18
CA GLY A 142 -18.58 36.33 36.67
C GLY A 142 -18.85 36.83 38.10
N PRO A 143 -17.99 37.71 38.67
CA PRO A 143 -18.15 38.21 40.03
C PRO A 143 -19.43 39.03 40.23
N GLY A 144 -20.26 38.64 41.18
CA GLY A 144 -21.58 39.21 41.46
C GLY A 144 -22.73 38.48 40.75
N GLY A 145 -23.98 38.80 41.11
CA GLY A 145 -25.17 38.21 40.46
C GLY A 145 -25.79 37.03 41.21
N THR A 146 -25.28 36.67 42.39
CA THR A 146 -25.92 35.71 43.28
C THR A 146 -27.18 36.31 43.93
N TYR A 147 -28.20 35.48 44.13
CA TYR A 147 -29.37 35.85 44.93
C TYR A 147 -29.74 34.74 45.90
N THR A 148 -30.08 35.13 47.12
CA THR A 148 -30.40 34.21 48.21
C THR A 148 -31.88 34.27 48.55
N LYS A 149 -32.47 33.11 48.81
CA LYS A 149 -33.87 32.95 49.23
C LYS A 149 -34.03 31.80 50.21
N ALA A 150 -35.18 31.71 50.87
CA ALA A 150 -35.54 30.53 51.66
C ALA A 150 -35.50 29.26 50.79
N LEU A 151 -34.95 28.17 51.33
CA LEU A 151 -34.81 26.92 50.61
C LEU A 151 -36.20 26.32 50.32
N PRO A 152 -36.57 26.07 49.04
CA PRO A 152 -37.89 25.55 48.72
C PRO A 152 -38.09 24.16 49.34
N THR A 153 -39.22 23.95 50.04
CA THR A 153 -39.51 22.66 50.69
C THR A 153 -39.54 21.50 49.68
N ASP A 154 -39.95 21.76 48.44
CA ASP A 154 -39.98 20.77 47.36
C ASP A 154 -38.58 20.33 46.94
N LEU A 155 -37.56 21.18 47.12
CA LEU A 155 -36.17 20.85 46.81
C LEU A 155 -35.63 19.79 47.77
N ILE A 156 -36.08 19.78 49.03
CA ILE A 156 -35.72 18.74 50.02
C ILE A 156 -36.19 17.36 49.56
N ARG A 157 -37.37 17.27 48.94
CA ARG A 157 -37.89 16.01 48.39
C ARG A 157 -37.08 15.56 47.18
N GLN A 158 -36.63 16.50 46.35
CA GLN A 158 -35.80 16.22 45.17
C GLN A 158 -34.37 15.84 45.55
N VAL A 159 -33.83 16.40 46.63
CA VAL A 159 -32.45 16.21 47.11
C VAL A 159 -32.46 15.81 48.59
N PRO A 160 -32.68 14.50 48.90
CA PRO A 160 -32.68 14.01 50.29
C PRO A 160 -31.36 14.24 51.03
N ASP A 161 -30.26 14.39 50.29
CA ASP A 161 -28.93 14.68 50.84
C ASP A 161 -28.89 16.01 51.62
N ILE A 162 -29.79 16.96 51.34
CA ILE A 162 -29.87 18.24 52.08
C ILE A 162 -30.13 17.98 53.57
N LEU A 163 -31.16 17.20 53.92
CA LEU A 163 -31.46 16.88 55.32
C LEU A 163 -30.49 15.85 55.91
N ASN A 164 -30.04 14.89 55.09
CA ASN A 164 -29.08 13.88 55.56
C ASN A 164 -27.71 14.50 55.88
N SER A 165 -27.37 15.65 55.32
CA SER A 165 -26.13 16.38 55.63
C SER A 165 -26.00 16.73 57.13
N LEU A 166 -27.12 16.95 57.83
CA LEU A 166 -27.13 17.23 59.28
C LEU A 166 -26.76 16.02 60.14
N LYS A 167 -26.48 14.86 59.54
CA LYS A 167 -26.10 13.61 60.22
C LYS A 167 -24.68 13.15 59.86
N ASN A 168 -23.98 13.89 59.01
CA ASN A 168 -22.63 13.55 58.57
C ASN A 168 -21.65 14.60 59.08
N ASP A 169 -20.60 14.18 59.79
CA ASP A 169 -19.54 15.01 60.36
C ASP A 169 -18.30 15.10 59.45
N GLU A 170 -18.35 14.49 58.27
CA GLU A 170 -17.31 14.55 57.25
C GLU A 170 -17.78 15.29 55.99
N VAL A 171 -16.81 15.92 55.31
CA VAL A 171 -17.00 16.48 53.97
C VAL A 171 -17.39 15.36 53.01
N ASN A 172 -18.47 15.57 52.26
CA ASN A 172 -18.99 14.55 51.36
C ASN A 172 -19.56 15.18 50.08
N MET A 173 -20.07 14.33 49.19
CA MET A 173 -20.77 14.75 48.00
C MET A 173 -22.12 14.05 47.87
N SER A 174 -23.17 14.79 47.50
CA SER A 174 -24.51 14.24 47.29
C SER A 174 -24.54 13.28 46.11
N SER A 175 -25.67 12.58 45.87
CA SER A 175 -25.90 12.00 44.55
C SER A 175 -25.99 13.08 43.46
N SER A 176 -25.90 12.69 42.19
CA SER A 176 -26.18 13.61 41.07
C SER A 176 -27.70 13.70 40.86
N TYR A 177 -28.21 14.91 40.67
CA TYR A 177 -29.65 15.17 40.55
C TYR A 177 -29.98 16.07 39.38
N GLN A 178 -31.09 15.79 38.71
CA GLN A 178 -31.81 16.76 37.90
C GLN A 178 -32.93 17.36 38.74
N ILE A 179 -32.84 18.65 39.03
CA ILE A 179 -33.77 19.35 39.92
C ILE A 179 -34.45 20.51 39.19
N MET A 180 -35.59 20.92 39.74
CA MET A 180 -36.33 22.09 39.31
C MET A 180 -36.27 23.16 40.40
N ILE A 181 -35.78 24.34 40.05
CA ILE A 181 -35.85 25.53 40.90
C ILE A 181 -36.42 26.67 40.07
N ASP A 182 -37.50 27.30 40.55
CA ASP A 182 -38.21 28.40 39.85
C ASP A 182 -38.52 28.10 38.38
N ASN A 183 -39.06 26.90 38.12
CA ASN A 183 -39.35 26.39 36.76
C ASN A 183 -38.14 26.23 35.83
N LYS A 184 -36.91 26.41 36.33
CA LYS A 184 -35.67 26.15 35.59
C LYS A 184 -35.06 24.81 36.02
N LYS A 185 -34.60 24.04 35.02
CA LYS A 185 -33.92 22.77 35.23
C LYS A 185 -32.46 23.01 35.57
N TYR A 186 -31.97 22.29 36.57
CA TYR A 186 -30.56 22.28 36.94
C TYR A 186 -30.08 20.84 37.02
N TYR A 187 -28.86 20.58 36.54
CA TYR A 187 -28.20 19.29 36.66
C TYR A 187 -26.99 19.45 37.57
N ILE A 188 -27.08 18.89 38.79
CA ILE A 188 -26.20 19.25 39.89
C ILE A 188 -25.66 18.06 40.67
N LYS A 189 -24.57 18.31 41.40
CA LYS A 189 -24.11 17.48 42.51
C LYS A 189 -23.59 18.41 43.60
N ALA A 190 -23.99 18.22 44.85
CA ALA A 190 -23.62 19.10 45.96
C ALA A 190 -22.34 18.61 46.62
N ALA A 191 -21.31 19.45 46.70
CA ALA A 191 -20.21 19.29 47.64
C ALA A 191 -20.67 19.86 48.98
N ILE A 192 -20.61 19.06 50.04
CA ILE A 192 -21.22 19.38 51.34
C ILE A 192 -20.15 19.33 52.42
N ALA A 193 -20.09 20.38 53.24
CA ALA A 193 -19.24 20.47 54.41
C ALA A 193 -20.13 20.67 55.67
N PRO A 194 -19.89 19.91 56.75
CA PRO A 194 -20.63 20.08 57.99
C PRO A 194 -20.17 21.33 58.74
N ILE A 195 -21.08 21.94 59.50
CA ILE A 195 -20.76 23.00 60.45
C ILE A 195 -20.79 22.38 61.84
N ILE A 196 -19.62 22.26 62.46
CA ILE A 196 -19.45 21.58 63.75
C ILE A 196 -19.07 22.61 64.82
N HIS A 197 -19.75 22.55 65.96
CA HIS A 197 -19.39 23.33 67.14
C HIS A 197 -19.33 22.42 68.38
N LYS A 198 -18.20 22.41 69.08
CA LYS A 198 -17.95 21.59 70.28
C LYS A 198 -18.30 20.10 70.07
N GLY A 199 -17.91 19.55 68.92
CA GLY A 199 -18.13 18.15 68.56
C GLY A 199 -19.58 17.79 68.21
N LYS A 200 -20.47 18.77 68.03
CA LYS A 200 -21.84 18.56 67.56
C LYS A 200 -22.04 19.22 66.20
N ILE A 201 -22.68 18.50 65.29
CA ILE A 201 -23.15 19.07 64.03
C ILE A 201 -24.27 20.07 64.36
N ILE A 202 -24.08 21.34 63.98
CA ILE A 202 -25.07 22.41 64.18
C ILE A 202 -25.67 22.89 62.86
N GLY A 203 -25.07 22.50 61.73
CA GLY A 203 -25.56 22.78 60.39
C GLY A 203 -24.71 22.13 59.30
N ALA A 204 -24.98 22.47 58.06
CA ALA A 204 -24.19 22.10 56.89
C ALA A 204 -24.26 23.21 55.84
N ILE A 205 -23.19 23.35 55.08
CA ILE A 205 -23.06 24.26 53.94
C ILE A 205 -22.68 23.47 52.70
N ALA A 206 -23.22 23.85 51.54
CA ALA A 206 -22.95 23.14 50.31
C ALA A 206 -22.81 24.06 49.10
N ASN A 207 -21.95 23.66 48.17
CA ASN A 207 -21.81 24.26 46.85
C ASN A 207 -22.32 23.27 45.79
N LEU A 208 -23.18 23.74 44.89
CA LEU A 208 -23.83 22.95 43.86
C LEU A 208 -23.01 22.99 42.57
N LEU A 209 -22.25 21.92 42.32
CA LEU A 209 -21.50 21.74 41.08
C LEU A 209 -22.45 21.67 39.88
N ASN A 210 -22.20 22.49 38.88
CA ASN A 210 -22.93 22.52 37.62
C ASN A 210 -22.47 21.39 36.67
N LEU A 211 -23.20 20.27 36.66
CA LEU A 211 -22.87 19.14 35.78
C LEU A 211 -23.20 19.42 34.31
N GLU A 212 -24.14 20.33 34.01
CA GLU A 212 -24.43 20.75 32.63
C GLU A 212 -23.23 21.47 32.01
N LEU A 213 -22.59 22.36 32.78
CA LEU A 213 -21.38 23.06 32.34
C LEU A 213 -20.25 22.07 32.03
N LEU A 214 -20.09 21.02 32.84
CA LEU A 214 -19.10 19.97 32.57
C LEU A 214 -19.43 19.15 31.32
N ASP A 215 -20.72 18.88 31.05
CA ASP A 215 -21.15 18.26 29.79
C ASP A 215 -20.78 19.12 28.58
N GLU A 216 -20.97 20.43 28.67
CA GLU A 216 -20.62 21.38 27.60
C GLU A 216 -19.11 21.47 27.39
N GLN A 217 -18.33 21.55 28.46
CA GLN A 217 -16.86 21.54 28.36
C GLN A 217 -16.34 20.23 27.79
N LEU A 218 -16.89 19.09 28.22
CA LEU A 218 -16.54 17.79 27.65
C LEU A 218 -17.00 17.63 26.20
N ALA A 219 -17.96 18.43 25.72
CA ALA A 219 -18.40 18.42 24.33
C ALA A 219 -17.53 19.28 23.40
N ASP A 220 -16.74 20.22 23.92
CA ASP A 220 -15.92 21.15 23.12
C ASP A 220 -15.06 20.41 22.07
N ASP A 221 -15.17 20.81 20.81
CA ASP A 221 -14.45 20.21 19.70
C ASP A 221 -12.92 20.36 19.82
N LYS A 222 -12.42 21.35 20.57
CA LYS A 222 -10.98 21.52 20.85
C LYS A 222 -10.38 20.36 21.64
N LEU A 223 -11.23 19.61 22.35
CA LEU A 223 -10.85 18.41 23.08
C LEU A 223 -10.92 17.16 22.21
N SER A 224 -11.50 17.23 21.00
CA SER A 224 -11.56 16.11 20.06
C SER A 224 -10.18 15.81 19.47
N VAL A 225 -9.82 14.53 19.40
CA VAL A 225 -8.57 14.07 18.78
C VAL A 225 -8.83 13.11 17.63
N PHE A 226 -9.94 12.36 17.68
CA PHE A 226 -10.36 11.50 16.60
C PHE A 226 -11.71 11.96 16.06
N GLU A 227 -11.88 11.85 14.74
CA GLU A 227 -13.18 12.09 14.11
C GLU A 227 -14.23 11.18 14.75
N HIS A 228 -15.33 11.78 15.21
CA HIS A 228 -16.42 11.11 15.91
C HIS A 228 -16.04 10.48 17.26
N ASP A 229 -15.01 10.99 17.94
CA ASP A 229 -14.76 10.61 19.31
C ASP A 229 -15.91 10.97 20.26
N VAL A 230 -16.01 10.20 21.33
CA VAL A 230 -17.01 10.41 22.38
C VAL A 230 -16.30 10.33 23.73
N ARG A 231 -16.73 11.18 24.65
CA ARG A 231 -16.14 11.36 25.97
C ARG A 231 -17.28 11.28 26.97
N PHE A 232 -17.16 10.40 27.95
CA PHE A 232 -18.22 10.30 28.96
C PHE A 232 -17.71 9.83 30.31
N VAL A 233 -18.55 10.00 31.32
CA VAL A 233 -18.25 9.66 32.71
C VAL A 233 -19.36 8.80 33.25
N ILE A 234 -18.98 7.72 33.94
CA ILE A 234 -19.90 6.91 34.74
C ILE A 234 -19.50 6.91 36.20
N ASP A 235 -20.46 6.70 37.09
CA ASP A 235 -20.19 6.44 38.49
C ASP A 235 -19.91 4.95 38.77
N ASP A 236 -19.61 4.64 40.02
CA ASP A 236 -19.36 3.30 40.57
C ASP A 236 -20.55 2.33 40.48
N LYS A 237 -21.74 2.83 40.14
CA LYS A 237 -22.94 2.02 39.87
C LYS A 237 -23.14 1.77 38.38
N GLY A 238 -22.34 2.39 37.52
CA GLY A 238 -22.48 2.34 36.07
C GLY A 238 -23.50 3.33 35.51
N ARG A 239 -23.94 4.32 36.30
CA ARG A 239 -24.84 5.38 35.81
C ARG A 239 -24.06 6.40 35.02
N LEU A 240 -24.61 6.83 33.89
CA LEU A 240 -24.01 7.83 33.02
C LEU A 240 -24.19 9.24 33.59
N ILE A 241 -23.09 9.85 33.99
CA ILE A 241 -23.06 11.15 34.66
C ILE A 241 -22.85 12.28 33.67
N LEU A 242 -21.81 12.19 32.84
CA LEU A 242 -21.48 13.19 31.82
C LEU A 242 -21.36 12.51 30.46
N TYR A 243 -21.74 13.17 29.37
CA TYR A 243 -21.67 12.65 28.01
C TYR A 243 -21.52 13.76 26.97
N SER A 244 -20.45 13.70 26.18
CA SER A 244 -20.10 14.74 25.21
C SER A 244 -21.02 14.78 23.99
N ALA A 245 -21.69 13.68 23.62
CA ALA A 245 -22.54 13.67 22.43
C ALA A 245 -23.91 14.30 22.75
N THR A 246 -24.16 15.46 22.16
CA THR A 246 -25.28 16.35 22.50
C THR A 246 -26.65 15.79 22.10
N ASP A 247 -26.69 14.91 21.10
CA ASP A 247 -27.89 14.25 20.57
C ASP A 247 -28.51 13.23 21.53
N VAL A 248 -27.70 12.61 22.38
CA VAL A 248 -28.15 11.56 23.32
C VAL A 248 -27.95 11.90 24.79
N ARG A 249 -27.13 12.90 25.14
CA ARG A 249 -26.78 13.18 26.55
C ARG A 249 -28.00 13.37 27.45
N ALA A 250 -28.97 14.18 27.03
CA ALA A 250 -30.13 14.52 27.86
C ALA A 250 -31.01 13.30 28.20
N SER A 251 -31.15 12.36 27.26
CA SER A 251 -31.96 11.15 27.47
C SER A 251 -31.20 10.02 28.16
N ALA A 252 -29.86 10.07 28.19
CA ALA A 252 -29.00 9.08 28.82
C ALA A 252 -28.61 9.43 30.27
N ARG A 253 -28.67 10.72 30.66
CA ARG A 253 -28.29 11.20 32.00
C ARG A 253 -28.90 10.35 33.12
N LEU A 254 -28.05 10.00 34.09
CA LEU A 254 -28.36 9.26 35.31
C LEU A 254 -28.91 7.84 35.12
N LYS A 255 -29.10 7.38 33.88
CA LYS A 255 -29.50 6.00 33.59
C LYS A 255 -28.33 5.06 33.75
N ASP A 256 -28.62 3.84 34.17
CA ASP A 256 -27.64 2.76 34.14
C ASP A 256 -27.24 2.47 32.70
N LEU A 257 -25.94 2.55 32.41
CA LEU A 257 -25.41 2.32 31.07
C LEU A 257 -25.81 0.93 30.53
N ARG A 258 -25.96 -0.06 31.41
CA ARG A 258 -26.35 -1.44 31.06
C ARG A 258 -27.80 -1.53 30.58
N GLU A 259 -28.66 -0.62 31.01
CA GLU A 259 -30.07 -0.58 30.60
C GLU A 259 -30.25 0.11 29.25
N ILE A 260 -29.45 1.16 29.00
CA ILE A 260 -29.53 1.95 27.76
C ILE A 260 -28.60 1.44 26.65
N ASN A 261 -27.68 0.53 26.96
CA ASN A 261 -26.78 -0.09 25.99
C ASN A 261 -26.66 -1.60 26.20
N ALA A 262 -27.46 -2.36 25.46
CA ALA A 262 -27.49 -3.82 25.53
C ALA A 262 -26.23 -4.53 25.00
N HIS A 263 -25.27 -3.81 24.40
CA HIS A 263 -24.09 -4.42 23.82
C HIS A 263 -23.22 -5.11 24.90
N PRO A 264 -22.65 -6.30 24.66
CA PRO A 264 -21.88 -7.04 25.68
C PRO A 264 -20.68 -6.27 26.26
N THR A 265 -20.06 -5.42 25.44
CA THR A 265 -18.92 -4.59 25.87
C THR A 265 -19.30 -3.58 26.96
N THR A 266 -20.57 -3.19 27.08
CA THR A 266 -21.06 -2.34 28.18
C THR A 266 -20.79 -2.97 29.54
N LYS A 267 -21.05 -4.26 29.69
CA LYS A 267 -20.81 -4.98 30.95
C LYS A 267 -19.32 -5.01 31.30
N VAL A 268 -18.45 -5.16 30.29
CA VAL A 268 -16.99 -5.15 30.47
C VAL A 268 -16.51 -3.79 30.99
N ILE A 269 -16.98 -2.70 30.37
CA ILE A 269 -16.63 -1.34 30.76
C ILE A 269 -17.13 -1.00 32.17
N VAL A 270 -18.40 -1.29 32.47
CA VAL A 270 -18.97 -1.05 33.82
C VAL A 270 -18.24 -1.91 34.86
N ASN A 271 -17.89 -3.15 34.55
CA ASN A 271 -17.10 -3.99 35.44
C ASN A 271 -15.68 -3.44 35.68
N ALA A 272 -15.03 -2.91 34.65
CA ALA A 272 -13.73 -2.26 34.78
C ALA A 272 -13.83 -1.02 35.70
N ALA A 273 -14.84 -0.18 35.51
CA ALA A 273 -15.11 0.98 36.35
C ALA A 273 -15.35 0.60 37.82
N ASN A 274 -16.21 -0.38 38.08
CA ASN A 274 -16.53 -0.83 39.45
C ASN A 274 -15.30 -1.36 40.20
N HIS A 275 -14.36 -1.98 39.47
CA HIS A 275 -13.12 -2.51 40.03
C HIS A 275 -11.92 -1.56 39.88
N ARG A 276 -12.13 -0.33 39.38
CA ARG A 276 -11.08 0.69 39.18
C ARG A 276 -9.92 0.17 38.31
N LYS A 277 -10.27 -0.61 37.28
CA LYS A 277 -9.31 -1.24 36.37
C LYS A 277 -9.09 -0.36 35.15
N ASP A 278 -8.19 0.58 35.32
CA ASP A 278 -7.72 1.45 34.25
C ASP A 278 -7.10 0.64 33.10
N GLY A 279 -7.31 1.10 31.86
CA GLY A 279 -6.76 0.43 30.68
C GLY A 279 -7.51 0.74 29.39
N ILE A 280 -7.12 0.01 28.34
CA ILE A 280 -7.74 0.08 27.01
C ILE A 280 -8.69 -1.10 26.83
N TYR A 281 -9.90 -0.80 26.37
CA TYR A 281 -10.98 -1.74 26.12
C TYR A 281 -11.61 -1.48 24.76
N THR A 282 -12.38 -2.45 24.29
CA THR A 282 -13.32 -2.24 23.17
C THR A 282 -14.70 -1.94 23.74
N TYR A 283 -15.34 -0.89 23.23
CA TYR A 283 -16.69 -0.51 23.62
C TYR A 283 -17.49 -0.04 22.40
N THR A 284 -18.75 -0.44 22.35
CA THR A 284 -19.68 -0.01 21.32
C THR A 284 -20.61 1.01 21.95
N ASN A 285 -20.56 2.25 21.47
CA ASN A 285 -21.29 3.35 22.09
C ASN A 285 -22.82 3.29 21.82
N LEU A 286 -23.56 4.24 22.38
CA LEU A 286 -25.03 4.34 22.22
C LEU A 286 -25.49 4.52 20.77
N GLN A 287 -24.60 4.96 19.89
CA GLN A 287 -24.85 5.14 18.46
C GLN A 287 -24.44 3.89 17.63
N GLY A 288 -24.03 2.80 18.28
CA GLY A 288 -23.63 1.55 17.62
C GLY A 288 -22.22 1.56 17.03
N ARG A 289 -21.39 2.57 17.32
CA ARG A 289 -20.01 2.66 16.81
C ARG A 289 -19.06 1.90 17.73
N SER A 290 -18.37 0.91 17.16
CA SER A 290 -17.31 0.18 17.85
C SER A 290 -16.06 1.05 17.94
N SER A 291 -15.55 1.21 19.16
CA SER A 291 -14.48 2.12 19.49
C SER A 291 -13.45 1.46 20.39
N LYS A 292 -12.20 1.83 20.19
CA LYS A 292 -11.15 1.66 21.18
C LYS A 292 -11.36 2.70 22.27
N THR A 293 -11.31 2.29 23.53
CA THR A 293 -11.78 3.09 24.67
C THR A 293 -10.79 3.03 25.81
N ALA A 294 -10.24 4.18 26.19
CA ALA A 294 -9.49 4.31 27.44
C ALA A 294 -10.44 4.52 28.61
N VAL A 295 -10.17 3.82 29.71
CA VAL A 295 -10.90 3.86 30.98
C VAL A 295 -9.93 4.34 32.05
N THR A 296 -10.27 5.40 32.77
CA THR A 296 -9.52 5.83 33.97
C THR A 296 -10.47 6.22 35.09
N SER A 297 -10.28 5.62 36.26
CA SER A 297 -11.09 5.88 37.45
C SER A 297 -10.38 6.83 38.42
N PHE A 298 -11.15 7.63 39.14
CA PHE A 298 -10.64 8.50 40.19
C PHE A 298 -11.68 8.69 41.28
N GLU A 299 -11.21 8.91 42.51
CA GLU A 299 -12.07 9.32 43.60
C GLU A 299 -12.45 10.79 43.40
N ILE A 300 -13.74 11.09 43.50
CA ILE A 300 -14.28 12.43 43.25
C ILE A 300 -13.67 13.45 44.22
N TRP A 301 -13.52 13.04 45.49
CA TRP A 301 -12.82 13.79 46.52
C TRP A 301 -12.21 12.83 47.55
N PRO A 302 -10.98 13.07 48.04
CA PRO A 302 -10.33 12.16 48.98
C PRO A 302 -11.18 11.87 50.22
N GLY A 303 -11.37 10.59 50.53
CA GLY A 303 -12.08 10.13 51.73
C GLY A 303 -13.59 9.94 51.55
N THR A 304 -14.16 10.38 50.42
CA THR A 304 -15.60 10.21 50.16
C THR A 304 -15.99 8.79 49.76
N GLY A 305 -15.02 7.99 49.28
CA GLY A 305 -15.27 6.66 48.75
C GLY A 305 -16.10 6.63 47.47
N GLN A 306 -16.41 7.79 46.87
CA GLN A 306 -17.16 7.89 45.63
C GLN A 306 -16.21 8.01 44.44
N TYR A 307 -16.40 7.14 43.44
CA TYR A 307 -15.53 7.08 42.27
C TYR A 307 -16.30 7.43 41.01
N TRP A 308 -15.64 8.20 40.15
CA TRP A 308 -16.04 8.39 38.77
C TRP A 308 -15.03 7.75 37.85
N THR A 309 -15.52 7.28 36.71
CA THR A 309 -14.70 6.69 35.66
C THR A 309 -14.90 7.45 34.38
N VAL A 310 -13.81 7.96 33.82
CA VAL A 310 -13.78 8.73 32.59
C VAL A 310 -13.45 7.80 31.43
N LEU A 311 -14.19 7.95 30.35
CA LEU A 311 -14.08 7.14 29.14
C LEU A 311 -13.80 8.02 27.94
N SER A 312 -12.68 7.74 27.26
CA SER A 312 -12.30 8.39 26.00
C SER A 312 -12.37 7.37 24.88
N LEU A 313 -13.25 7.60 23.91
CA LEU A 313 -13.55 6.66 22.84
C LEU A 313 -13.03 7.18 21.50
N ALA A 314 -12.33 6.34 20.75
CA ALA A 314 -11.99 6.58 19.36
C ALA A 314 -12.55 5.46 18.48
N PRO A 315 -13.44 5.77 17.52
CA PRO A 315 -13.94 4.77 16.59
C PRO A 315 -12.81 4.07 15.81
N PHE A 316 -12.90 2.75 15.64
CA PHE A 316 -11.89 2.01 14.86
C PHE A 316 -11.77 2.55 13.43
N SER A 317 -12.90 2.93 12.82
CA SER A 317 -12.93 3.54 11.48
C SER A 317 -12.13 4.85 11.40
N SER A 318 -12.05 5.62 12.50
CA SER A 318 -11.30 6.86 12.58
C SER A 318 -9.80 6.58 12.74
N ILE A 319 -9.45 5.61 13.59
CA ILE A 319 -8.06 5.15 13.80
C ILE A 319 -7.48 4.53 12.52
N GLU A 320 -8.29 3.80 11.75
CA GLU A 320 -7.86 3.05 10.56
C GLU A 320 -7.91 3.88 9.26
N LYS A 321 -8.58 5.04 9.26
CA LYS A 321 -8.70 5.93 8.08
C LYS A 321 -7.35 6.28 7.44
N PRO A 322 -6.26 6.58 8.19
CA PRO A 322 -4.94 6.81 7.60
C PRO A 322 -4.40 5.57 6.86
N ILE A 323 -4.67 4.36 7.36
CA ILE A 323 -4.25 3.10 6.73
C ILE A 323 -4.95 2.92 5.39
N ASN A 324 -6.27 3.13 5.36
CA ASN A 324 -7.05 2.98 4.14
C ASN A 324 -6.57 3.97 3.06
N THR A 325 -6.28 5.22 3.45
CA THR A 325 -5.69 6.22 2.56
C THR A 325 -4.33 5.78 2.03
N LEU A 326 -3.43 5.29 2.90
CA LEU A 326 -2.12 4.78 2.49
C LEU A 326 -2.22 3.59 1.54
N GLN A 327 -3.13 2.64 1.79
CA GLN A 327 -3.36 1.49 0.92
C GLN A 327 -3.79 1.93 -0.48
N ILE A 328 -4.74 2.86 -0.58
CA ILE A 328 -5.19 3.42 -1.87
C ILE A 328 -4.02 4.09 -2.61
N VAL A 329 -3.21 4.88 -1.92
CA VAL A 329 -2.03 5.53 -2.52
C VAL A 329 -1.03 4.49 -3.06
N VAL A 330 -0.70 3.45 -2.28
CA VAL A 330 0.21 2.38 -2.71
C VAL A 330 -0.34 1.63 -3.92
N VAL A 331 -1.64 1.35 -3.96
CA VAL A 331 -2.28 0.70 -5.13
C VAL A 331 -2.19 1.59 -6.37
N ILE A 332 -2.53 2.88 -6.26
CA ILE A 332 -2.47 3.82 -7.39
C ILE A 332 -1.04 3.93 -7.93
N VAL A 333 -0.06 4.18 -7.04
CA VAL A 333 1.35 4.27 -7.41
C VAL A 333 1.85 2.95 -8.00
N GLY A 334 1.43 1.82 -7.45
CA GLY A 334 1.76 0.49 -7.96
C GLY A 334 1.25 0.25 -9.38
N VAL A 335 -0.01 0.60 -9.66
CA VAL A 335 -0.59 0.51 -11.01
C VAL A 335 0.15 1.41 -11.99
N LEU A 336 0.44 2.65 -11.61
CA LEU A 336 1.21 3.58 -12.45
C LEU A 336 2.62 3.05 -12.73
N ALA A 337 3.28 2.45 -11.74
CA ALA A 337 4.58 1.83 -11.90
C ALA A 337 4.54 0.64 -12.88
N ILE A 338 3.52 -0.23 -12.78
CA ILE A 338 3.33 -1.33 -13.74
C ILE A 338 3.18 -0.79 -15.16
N ILE A 339 2.36 0.23 -15.37
CA ILE A 339 2.13 0.85 -16.69
C ILE A 339 3.45 1.44 -17.23
N ALA A 340 4.16 2.21 -16.42
CA ALA A 340 5.41 2.85 -16.80
C ALA A 340 6.49 1.81 -17.17
N ILE A 341 6.70 0.80 -16.32
CA ILE A 341 7.67 -0.28 -16.55
C ILE A 341 7.28 -1.07 -17.81
N SER A 342 5.99 -1.41 -17.97
CA SER A 342 5.48 -2.13 -19.15
C SER A 342 5.75 -1.35 -20.44
N LEU A 343 5.51 -0.04 -20.43
CA LEU A 343 5.76 0.83 -21.58
C LEU A 343 7.25 0.89 -21.92
N ILE A 344 8.12 1.10 -20.92
CA ILE A 344 9.57 1.15 -21.10
C ILE A 344 10.09 -0.16 -21.70
N VAL A 345 9.67 -1.30 -21.15
CA VAL A 345 10.09 -2.63 -21.63
C VAL A 345 9.56 -2.92 -23.03
N LEU A 346 8.31 -2.55 -23.33
CA LEU A 346 7.75 -2.73 -24.67
C LEU A 346 8.55 -1.92 -25.70
N ILE A 347 8.83 -0.65 -25.41
CA ILE A 347 9.64 0.22 -26.27
C ILE A 347 11.03 -0.39 -26.47
N TYR A 348 11.69 -0.82 -25.41
CA TYR A 348 13.02 -1.43 -25.46
C TYR A 348 13.05 -2.71 -26.30
N ILE A 349 12.09 -3.63 -26.10
CA ILE A 349 12.04 -4.88 -26.86
C ILE A 349 11.71 -4.62 -28.33
N ARG A 350 10.83 -3.65 -28.62
CA ARG A 350 10.47 -3.32 -30.00
C ARG A 350 11.65 -2.67 -30.73
N SER A 351 12.32 -1.70 -30.11
CA SER A 351 13.40 -0.94 -30.74
C SER A 351 14.69 -1.74 -30.88
N THR A 352 15.05 -2.52 -29.86
CA THR A 352 16.35 -3.19 -29.78
C THR A 352 16.28 -4.64 -30.23
N ILE A 353 15.35 -5.45 -29.72
CA ILE A 353 15.34 -6.90 -29.97
C ILE A 353 14.59 -7.21 -31.27
N THR A 354 13.32 -6.80 -31.36
CA THR A 354 12.42 -7.17 -32.46
C THR A 354 12.94 -6.67 -33.81
N ARG A 355 13.42 -5.43 -33.86
CA ARG A 355 14.01 -4.85 -35.07
C ARG A 355 15.23 -5.63 -35.55
N ARG A 356 16.13 -6.02 -34.64
CA ARG A 356 17.33 -6.82 -34.99
C ARG A 356 16.96 -8.22 -35.48
N ILE A 357 16.02 -8.88 -34.80
CA ILE A 357 15.49 -10.18 -35.24
C ILE A 357 14.89 -10.08 -36.65
N HIS A 358 14.11 -9.03 -36.93
CA HIS A 358 13.52 -8.83 -38.25
C HIS A 358 14.58 -8.66 -39.34
N HIS A 359 15.62 -7.86 -39.10
CA HIS A 359 16.74 -7.71 -40.05
C HIS A 359 17.49 -9.02 -40.28
N ILE A 360 17.81 -9.77 -39.21
CA ILE A 360 18.46 -11.08 -39.32
C ILE A 360 17.60 -12.05 -40.13
N SER A 361 16.31 -12.14 -39.81
CA SER A 361 15.34 -13.01 -40.48
C SER A 361 15.20 -12.65 -41.96
N HIS A 362 15.06 -11.37 -42.28
CA HIS A 362 14.98 -10.90 -43.66
C HIS A 362 16.25 -11.25 -44.45
N THR A 363 17.45 -10.94 -43.93
CA THR A 363 18.70 -11.27 -44.63
C THR A 363 18.89 -12.78 -44.80
N LEU A 364 18.46 -13.58 -43.83
CA LEU A 364 18.49 -15.04 -43.94
C LEU A 364 17.56 -15.55 -45.05
N PHE A 365 16.33 -15.04 -45.13
CA PHE A 365 15.40 -15.41 -46.21
C PHE A 365 15.92 -14.97 -47.58
N GLU A 366 16.50 -13.77 -47.67
CA GLU A 366 17.15 -13.31 -48.89
C GLU A 366 18.36 -14.17 -49.26
N PHE A 367 19.11 -14.69 -48.28
CA PHE A 367 20.18 -15.65 -48.56
C PHE A 367 19.64 -16.98 -49.11
N PHE A 368 18.51 -17.47 -48.59
CA PHE A 368 17.86 -18.66 -49.15
C PHE A 368 17.36 -18.45 -50.58
N LYS A 369 16.78 -17.28 -50.90
CA LYS A 369 16.44 -16.94 -52.29
C LYS A 369 17.65 -16.95 -53.21
N TYR A 370 18.81 -16.50 -52.72
CA TYR A 370 20.06 -16.53 -53.49
C TYR A 370 20.53 -17.97 -53.75
N LEU A 371 20.49 -18.83 -52.74
CA LEU A 371 20.78 -20.27 -52.89
C LEU A 371 19.83 -20.97 -53.87
N ASN A 372 18.55 -20.60 -53.85
CA ASN A 372 17.52 -21.17 -54.74
C ASN A 372 17.55 -20.58 -56.15
N HIS A 373 18.52 -19.71 -56.48
CA HIS A 373 18.62 -19.02 -57.77
C HIS A 373 17.41 -18.11 -58.10
N GLU A 374 16.59 -17.75 -57.10
CA GLU A 374 15.48 -16.78 -57.24
C GLU A 374 16.00 -15.33 -57.35
N ARG A 375 17.26 -15.11 -56.97
CA ARG A 375 17.99 -13.84 -57.14
C ARG A 375 19.43 -14.10 -57.58
N LYS A 376 19.98 -13.19 -58.39
CA LYS A 376 21.33 -13.34 -58.99
C LYS A 376 22.46 -12.96 -58.06
N ASP A 377 22.24 -11.95 -57.22
CA ASP A 377 23.27 -11.39 -56.34
C ASP A 377 23.06 -11.84 -54.90
N ALA A 378 24.15 -12.17 -54.20
CA ALA A 378 24.12 -12.43 -52.77
C ALA A 378 23.57 -11.21 -52.00
N PRO A 379 22.79 -11.42 -50.92
CA PRO A 379 22.31 -10.31 -50.10
C PRO A 379 23.45 -9.53 -49.45
N GLU A 380 23.18 -8.27 -49.13
CA GLU A 380 24.14 -7.44 -48.39
C GLU A 380 24.39 -8.02 -46.98
N PRO A 381 25.65 -8.00 -46.49
CA PRO A 381 25.97 -8.45 -45.15
C PRO A 381 25.24 -7.64 -44.08
N LEU A 382 24.80 -8.32 -43.02
CA LEU A 382 24.25 -7.69 -41.83
C LEU A 382 25.30 -6.79 -41.16
N ARG A 383 24.93 -5.56 -40.81
CA ARG A 383 25.76 -4.72 -39.95
C ARG A 383 25.69 -5.21 -38.50
N ILE A 384 26.77 -5.78 -37.99
CA ILE A 384 26.86 -6.28 -36.62
C ILE A 384 27.15 -5.11 -35.67
N ILE A 385 26.19 -4.78 -34.81
CA ILE A 385 26.26 -3.65 -33.87
C ILE A 385 26.36 -4.07 -32.39
N ALA A 386 26.33 -5.38 -32.11
CA ALA A 386 26.39 -5.94 -30.76
C ALA A 386 27.11 -7.29 -30.77
N GLN A 387 27.64 -7.70 -29.62
CA GLN A 387 28.33 -8.99 -29.41
C GLN A 387 27.47 -10.01 -28.64
N ASP A 388 26.16 -9.75 -28.55
CA ASP A 388 25.17 -10.65 -27.94
C ASP A 388 24.86 -11.86 -28.85
N GLU A 389 23.96 -12.74 -28.41
CA GLU A 389 23.58 -13.96 -29.15
C GLU A 389 23.07 -13.65 -30.55
N LEU A 390 22.34 -12.54 -30.72
CA LEU A 390 21.87 -12.08 -32.03
C LEU A 390 23.01 -11.55 -32.90
N GLY A 391 23.98 -10.86 -32.31
CA GLY A 391 25.21 -10.45 -32.97
C GLY A 391 26.01 -11.64 -33.50
N LYS A 392 26.22 -12.67 -32.67
CA LYS A 392 26.89 -13.91 -33.06
C LYS A 392 26.16 -14.63 -34.19
N MET A 393 24.83 -14.70 -34.13
CA MET A 393 24.01 -15.27 -35.21
C MET A 393 24.19 -14.48 -36.51
N GLY A 394 24.18 -13.15 -36.46
CA GLY A 394 24.41 -12.30 -37.62
C GLY A 394 25.79 -12.49 -38.24
N SER A 395 26.84 -12.57 -37.41
CA SER A 395 28.22 -12.83 -37.88
C SER A 395 28.34 -14.17 -38.58
N ALA A 396 27.76 -15.23 -38.01
CA ALA A 396 27.77 -16.56 -38.62
C ALA A 396 27.01 -16.58 -39.96
N ILE A 397 25.89 -15.86 -40.08
CA ILE A 397 25.15 -15.73 -41.33
C ILE A 397 26.00 -15.02 -42.39
N ASN A 398 26.65 -13.90 -42.04
CA ASN A 398 27.52 -13.16 -42.97
C ASN A 398 28.68 -14.02 -43.50
N GLU A 399 29.33 -14.77 -42.60
CA GLU A 399 30.43 -15.67 -42.98
C GLU A 399 29.96 -16.75 -43.96
N ASN A 400 28.78 -17.32 -43.73
CA ASN A 400 28.21 -18.33 -44.62
C ASN A 400 27.75 -17.75 -45.96
N ILE A 401 27.19 -16.53 -45.98
CA ILE A 401 26.87 -15.82 -47.23
C ILE A 401 28.13 -15.64 -48.08
N GLU A 402 29.22 -15.17 -47.47
CA GLU A 402 30.49 -14.91 -48.18
C GLU A 402 31.09 -16.22 -48.71
N LYS A 403 31.27 -17.23 -47.84
CA LYS A 403 31.78 -18.55 -48.22
C LYS A 403 31.00 -19.17 -49.36
N THR A 404 29.67 -19.06 -49.32
CA THR A 404 28.78 -19.61 -50.35
C THR A 404 28.88 -18.83 -51.65
N LYS A 405 28.90 -17.49 -51.61
CA LYS A 405 29.06 -16.63 -52.79
C LYS A 405 30.36 -16.94 -53.54
N LEU A 406 31.48 -17.07 -52.82
CA LEU A 406 32.76 -17.44 -53.42
C LEU A 406 32.70 -18.86 -54.02
N GLY A 407 32.08 -19.81 -53.32
CA GLY A 407 31.90 -21.18 -53.80
C GLY A 407 31.11 -21.24 -55.11
N LEU A 408 29.93 -20.63 -55.16
CA LEU A 408 29.08 -20.60 -56.35
C LEU A 408 29.77 -19.91 -57.53
N LYS A 409 30.60 -18.88 -57.28
CA LYS A 409 31.38 -18.23 -58.33
C LYS A 409 32.45 -19.16 -58.92
N GLN A 410 33.14 -19.95 -58.08
CA GLN A 410 34.10 -20.95 -58.54
C GLN A 410 33.41 -22.07 -59.33
N ASP A 411 32.28 -22.56 -58.82
CA ASP A 411 31.47 -23.58 -59.48
C ASP A 411 30.99 -23.09 -60.86
N SER A 412 30.48 -21.86 -60.95
CA SER A 412 30.04 -21.26 -62.21
C SER A 412 31.17 -21.09 -63.22
N LYS A 413 32.38 -20.71 -62.78
CA LYS A 413 33.56 -20.62 -63.65
C LYS A 413 33.94 -21.98 -64.23
N MET A 414 33.92 -23.03 -63.41
CA MET A 414 34.21 -24.39 -63.87
C MET A 414 33.17 -24.86 -64.91
N VAL A 415 31.89 -24.61 -64.66
CA VAL A 415 30.83 -24.93 -65.63
C VAL A 415 31.05 -24.18 -66.94
N ALA A 416 31.39 -22.89 -66.90
CA ALA A 416 31.69 -22.11 -68.10
C ALA A 416 32.91 -22.67 -68.87
N GLN A 417 34.00 -23.01 -68.16
CA GLN A 417 35.17 -23.62 -68.77
C GLN A 417 34.85 -25.01 -69.34
N SER A 418 33.96 -25.77 -68.71
CA SER A 418 33.52 -27.08 -69.22
C SER A 418 32.81 -26.95 -70.56
N VAL A 419 31.94 -25.93 -70.71
CA VAL A 419 31.28 -25.61 -71.98
C VAL A 419 32.30 -25.17 -73.03
N GLU A 420 33.30 -24.36 -72.66
CA GLU A 420 34.36 -23.94 -73.58
C GLU A 420 35.24 -25.12 -74.02
N THR A 421 35.63 -25.98 -73.08
CA THR A 421 36.41 -27.20 -73.35
C THR A 421 35.63 -28.11 -74.31
N ALA A 422 34.32 -28.30 -74.08
CA ALA A 422 33.46 -29.07 -74.97
C ALA A 422 33.46 -28.53 -76.41
N LYS A 423 33.48 -27.20 -76.61
CA LYS A 423 33.58 -26.60 -77.95
C LYS A 423 34.93 -26.84 -78.62
N ILE A 424 36.03 -26.83 -77.85
CA ILE A 424 37.37 -27.13 -78.39
C ILE A 424 37.44 -28.60 -78.84
N ILE A 425 36.83 -29.49 -78.07
CA ILE A 425 36.69 -30.92 -78.41
C ILE A 425 35.83 -31.09 -79.66
N GLU A 426 34.72 -30.37 -79.78
CA GLU A 426 33.87 -30.37 -80.99
C GLU A 426 34.64 -29.93 -82.24
N ALA A 427 35.59 -29.00 -82.10
CA ALA A 427 36.48 -28.58 -83.17
C ALA A 427 37.61 -29.59 -83.49
N GLY A 428 37.66 -30.73 -82.80
CA GLY A 428 38.58 -31.84 -83.07
C GLY A 428 39.86 -31.88 -82.24
N ASP A 429 40.05 -30.98 -81.27
CA ASP A 429 41.23 -30.96 -80.40
C ASP A 429 40.96 -31.64 -79.05
N PHE A 430 41.50 -32.84 -78.86
CA PHE A 430 41.34 -33.63 -77.64
C PHE A 430 42.41 -33.33 -76.58
N ARG A 431 43.28 -32.34 -76.76
CA ARG A 431 44.23 -31.88 -75.73
C ARG A 431 43.58 -30.95 -74.71
N ALA A 432 42.40 -30.42 -75.00
CA ALA A 432 41.68 -29.51 -74.12
C ALA A 432 41.40 -30.17 -72.75
N ARG A 433 41.59 -29.45 -71.65
CA ARG A 433 41.29 -29.95 -70.29
C ARG A 433 40.63 -28.86 -69.47
N ILE A 434 39.72 -29.27 -68.60
CA ILE A 434 39.12 -28.40 -67.58
C ILE A 434 40.14 -28.25 -66.44
N THR A 435 40.58 -27.03 -66.16
CA THR A 435 41.61 -26.74 -65.15
C THR A 435 41.06 -26.03 -63.92
N GLU A 436 39.98 -25.26 -64.06
CA GLU A 436 39.26 -24.61 -62.97
C GLU A 436 38.84 -25.64 -61.91
N THR A 437 38.97 -25.29 -60.64
CA THR A 437 38.65 -26.20 -59.53
C THR A 437 37.37 -25.72 -58.85
N PRO A 438 36.26 -26.46 -59.00
CA PRO A 438 35.00 -26.10 -58.36
C PRO A 438 35.07 -26.42 -56.87
N ARG A 439 34.22 -25.76 -56.08
CA ARG A 439 34.05 -26.05 -54.66
C ARG A 439 33.06 -27.18 -54.43
N ASN A 440 32.05 -27.32 -55.28
CA ASN A 440 31.10 -28.43 -55.21
C ASN A 440 31.82 -29.76 -55.52
N PRO A 441 31.82 -30.73 -54.59
CA PRO A 441 32.50 -32.01 -54.79
C PRO A 441 32.02 -32.79 -56.03
N GLN A 442 30.72 -32.71 -56.34
CA GLN A 442 30.13 -33.39 -57.50
C GLN A 442 30.61 -32.77 -58.81
N LEU A 443 30.77 -31.45 -58.84
CA LEU A 443 31.35 -30.74 -59.98
C LEU A 443 32.84 -31.09 -60.14
N ASN A 444 33.57 -31.28 -59.04
CA ASN A 444 34.97 -31.69 -59.10
C ASN A 444 35.12 -33.14 -59.61
N GLU A 445 34.21 -34.03 -59.19
CA GLU A 445 34.13 -35.38 -59.74
C GLU A 445 33.82 -35.35 -61.24
N LEU A 446 32.84 -34.54 -61.66
CA LEU A 446 32.52 -34.36 -63.09
C LEU A 446 33.73 -33.88 -63.90
N LYS A 447 34.47 -32.88 -63.40
CA LYS A 447 35.73 -32.43 -64.02
C LYS A 447 36.70 -33.59 -64.22
N ASN A 448 36.92 -34.40 -63.18
CA ASN A 448 37.87 -35.51 -63.23
C ASN A 448 37.43 -36.59 -64.23
N VAL A 449 36.14 -36.93 -64.24
CA VAL A 449 35.57 -37.88 -65.20
C VAL A 449 35.70 -37.37 -66.63
N LEU A 450 35.37 -36.09 -66.88
CA LEU A 450 35.50 -35.50 -68.22
C LEU A 450 36.97 -35.44 -68.67
N ASN A 451 37.89 -35.01 -67.81
CA ASN A 451 39.31 -34.99 -68.16
C ASN A 451 39.87 -36.41 -68.41
N HIS A 452 39.46 -37.41 -67.62
CA HIS A 452 39.86 -38.81 -67.85
C HIS A 452 39.29 -39.35 -69.16
N MET A 453 38.03 -39.03 -69.48
CA MET A 453 37.44 -39.38 -70.77
C MET A 453 38.27 -38.77 -71.92
N LEU A 454 38.76 -37.54 -71.77
CA LEU A 454 39.61 -36.90 -72.79
C LEU A 454 41.00 -37.53 -72.88
N ASP A 455 41.59 -37.93 -71.75
CA ASP A 455 42.84 -38.72 -71.75
C ASP A 455 42.64 -40.05 -72.50
N ASP A 456 41.51 -40.72 -72.30
CA ASP A 456 41.18 -41.97 -72.99
C ASP A 456 40.93 -41.75 -74.49
N LEU A 457 40.22 -40.69 -74.88
CA LEU A 457 40.01 -40.32 -76.28
C LEU A 457 41.34 -40.00 -76.97
N GLN A 458 42.22 -39.22 -76.32
CA GLN A 458 43.53 -38.89 -76.85
C GLN A 458 44.42 -40.13 -77.03
N LYS A 459 44.41 -41.06 -76.07
CA LYS A 459 45.17 -42.32 -76.17
C LYS A 459 44.61 -43.29 -77.23
N LYS A 460 43.29 -43.37 -77.38
CA LYS A 460 42.66 -44.33 -78.30
C LYS A 460 42.58 -43.81 -79.73
N ILE A 461 42.22 -42.54 -79.92
CA ILE A 461 42.02 -41.94 -81.23
C ILE A 461 43.29 -41.19 -81.62
N GLY A 462 43.54 -40.06 -80.97
CA GLY A 462 44.65 -39.17 -81.27
C GLY A 462 44.42 -37.81 -80.65
N SER A 463 45.44 -36.96 -80.67
CA SER A 463 45.37 -35.64 -80.02
C SER A 463 44.59 -34.59 -80.82
N ASP A 464 44.56 -34.73 -82.14
CA ASP A 464 43.86 -33.82 -83.06
C ASP A 464 43.22 -34.63 -84.19
N THR A 465 41.89 -34.73 -84.18
CA THR A 465 41.17 -35.51 -85.18
C THR A 465 41.22 -34.89 -86.57
N ASN A 466 41.49 -33.58 -86.68
CA ASN A 466 41.62 -32.92 -87.97
C ASN A 466 42.89 -33.38 -88.69
N GLU A 467 43.98 -33.64 -87.95
CA GLU A 467 45.20 -34.19 -88.53
C GLU A 467 45.01 -35.64 -89.00
N ILE A 468 44.25 -36.46 -88.25
CA ILE A 468 43.86 -37.80 -88.69
C ILE A 468 43.04 -37.71 -89.98
N ALA A 469 42.05 -36.82 -90.02
CA ALA A 469 41.20 -36.61 -91.20
C ALA A 469 42.03 -36.17 -92.41
N ARG A 470 42.97 -35.23 -92.26
CA ARG A 470 43.88 -34.79 -93.35
C ARG A 470 44.67 -35.95 -93.96
N VAL A 471 45.18 -36.86 -93.13
CA VAL A 471 45.96 -38.03 -93.59
C VAL A 471 45.05 -39.04 -94.27
N PHE A 472 43.87 -39.32 -93.71
CA PHE A 472 42.87 -40.15 -94.37
C PHE A 472 42.42 -39.58 -95.72
N ASP A 473 42.17 -38.27 -95.82
CA ASP A 473 41.81 -37.61 -97.08
C ASP A 473 42.93 -37.74 -98.13
N SER A 474 44.19 -37.63 -97.71
CA SER A 474 45.36 -37.87 -98.58
C SER A 474 45.37 -39.32 -99.09
N TYR A 475 45.12 -40.29 -98.21
CA TYR A 475 45.09 -41.71 -98.57
C TYR A 475 43.92 -42.03 -99.51
N VAL A 476 42.77 -41.39 -99.34
CA VAL A 476 41.62 -41.47 -100.27
C VAL A 476 42.00 -40.93 -101.65
N SER A 477 42.82 -39.87 -101.72
CA SER A 477 43.35 -39.34 -102.99
C SER A 477 44.51 -40.16 -103.60
N LEU A 478 44.76 -41.38 -103.06
CA LEU A 478 45.86 -42.27 -103.42
C LEU A 478 47.26 -41.72 -103.13
N ASP A 479 47.36 -40.67 -102.31
CA ASP A 479 48.63 -40.12 -101.82
C ASP A 479 48.95 -40.67 -100.43
N PHE A 480 49.81 -41.69 -100.38
CA PHE A 480 50.25 -42.34 -99.15
C PHE A 480 51.55 -41.75 -98.57
N THR A 481 51.97 -40.57 -99.02
CA THR A 481 53.20 -39.92 -98.52
C THR A 481 53.01 -39.20 -97.19
N THR A 482 51.76 -38.90 -96.82
CA THR A 482 51.42 -38.20 -95.58
C THR A 482 51.31 -39.14 -94.39
N GLU A 483 51.56 -38.58 -93.20
CA GLU A 483 51.43 -39.27 -91.92
C GLU A 483 50.90 -38.30 -90.87
N VAL A 484 50.29 -38.84 -89.82
CA VAL A 484 49.87 -38.10 -88.64
C VAL A 484 51.13 -37.78 -87.85
N LYS A 485 51.43 -36.48 -87.72
CA LYS A 485 52.60 -36.02 -86.96
C LYS A 485 52.35 -36.18 -85.47
N ASP A 486 53.41 -36.55 -84.73
CA ASP A 486 53.34 -36.80 -83.28
C ASP A 486 52.25 -37.80 -82.88
N ALA A 487 52.08 -38.82 -83.74
CA ALA A 487 51.11 -39.90 -83.58
C ALA A 487 51.25 -40.54 -82.19
N SER A 488 50.24 -40.32 -81.36
CA SER A 488 50.25 -40.73 -79.95
C SER A 488 49.01 -41.53 -79.60
N GLY A 489 47.91 -41.34 -80.33
CA GLY A 489 46.74 -42.18 -80.25
C GLY A 489 46.89 -43.49 -81.01
N ARG A 490 46.16 -44.51 -80.59
CA ARG A 490 46.16 -45.80 -81.28
C ARG A 490 45.70 -45.68 -82.74
N VAL A 491 44.69 -44.85 -83.03
CA VAL A 491 44.27 -44.59 -84.42
C VAL A 491 45.38 -43.87 -85.18
N ASP A 492 46.01 -42.81 -84.63
CA ASP A 492 47.16 -42.14 -85.27
C ASP A 492 48.25 -43.13 -85.71
N ILE A 493 48.69 -43.99 -84.78
CA ILE A 493 49.78 -44.94 -85.00
C ILE A 493 49.39 -45.98 -86.05
N VAL A 494 48.17 -46.52 -85.95
CA VAL A 494 47.67 -47.51 -86.90
C VAL A 494 47.52 -46.90 -88.30
N THR A 495 47.04 -45.66 -88.40
CA THR A 495 46.96 -44.91 -89.66
C THR A 495 48.33 -44.80 -90.33
N ASN A 496 49.36 -44.38 -89.59
CA ASN A 496 50.72 -44.28 -90.13
C ASN A 496 51.29 -45.65 -90.53
N THR A 497 51.06 -46.68 -89.70
CA THR A 497 51.51 -48.05 -89.98
C THR A 497 50.85 -48.58 -91.26
N LEU A 498 49.53 -48.37 -91.43
CA LEU A 498 48.81 -48.74 -92.65
C LEU A 498 49.36 -48.01 -93.86
N GLY A 499 49.65 -46.71 -93.76
CA GLY A 499 50.28 -45.93 -94.83
C GLY A 499 51.67 -46.46 -95.21
N GLU A 500 52.48 -46.87 -94.25
CA GLU A 500 53.77 -47.55 -94.51
C GLU A 500 53.59 -48.90 -95.21
N GLU A 501 52.67 -49.75 -94.74
CA GLU A 501 52.44 -51.06 -95.36
C GLU A 501 51.86 -50.93 -96.78
N ILE A 502 50.99 -49.96 -97.04
CA ILE A 502 50.50 -49.64 -98.39
C ILE A 502 51.67 -49.18 -99.28
N ARG A 503 52.53 -48.28 -98.79
CA ARG A 503 53.74 -47.87 -99.52
C ARG A 503 54.63 -49.07 -99.84
N LYS A 504 54.89 -49.97 -98.87
CA LYS A 504 55.67 -51.20 -99.11
C LYS A 504 55.03 -52.11 -100.16
N MET A 505 53.71 -52.30 -100.12
CA MET A 505 52.99 -53.09 -101.13
C MET A 505 53.10 -52.47 -102.53
N LEU A 506 52.98 -51.14 -102.64
CA LEU A 506 53.15 -50.42 -103.91
C LEU A 506 54.59 -50.51 -104.44
N TYR A 507 55.61 -50.32 -103.58
CA TYR A 507 57.02 -50.50 -103.96
C TYR A 507 57.33 -51.94 -104.37
N THR A 508 56.75 -52.93 -103.69
CA THR A 508 56.93 -54.35 -104.05
C THR A 508 56.25 -54.66 -105.39
N SER A 509 55.06 -54.09 -105.65
CA SER A 509 54.34 -54.25 -106.92
C SER A 509 55.00 -53.50 -108.10
N GLN A 510 55.84 -52.51 -107.84
CA GLN A 510 56.66 -51.81 -108.84
C GLN A 510 57.86 -52.67 -109.31
N GLY A 511 58.25 -53.69 -108.52
CA GLY A 511 59.36 -54.60 -108.79
C GLY A 511 58.98 -55.88 -109.57
N PHE A 512 57.72 -56.00 -109.98
CA PHE A 512 57.20 -57.00 -110.93
C PHE A 512 56.74 -56.29 -112.20
#